data_AF-A0A2P7UWA4-F1
#
_entry.id   AF-A0A2P7UWA4-F1
#
_cell.length_a   1.000
_cell.length_b   1.000
_cell.length_c   1.000
_cell.angle_alpha   90.00
_cell.angle_beta   90.00
_cell.angle_gamma   90.00
#
_symmetry.space_group_name_H-M   'P 1'
#
loop_
_entity.id
_entity.type
_entity.pdbx_description
1 polymer ?
#
loop_
_entity_poly.entity_id
_entity_poly.type
_entity_poly.pdbx_seq_one_letter_code
_entity_poly.pdbx_strand_id
1 'polypeptide(L)' 'MHFYKHAEYDMAFEGLLIELISVRRYPSNFDYLEWIELGKHYQLDKYAVFDEMIWEKFMQWGKSYCSR' A
#
# COMPACT_ATOMS: atom_id res chain seq x y z
N MET A 1 -25.50 -7.87 4.87
CA MET A 1 -24.10 -8.10 5.28
C MET A 1 -23.23 -8.22 4.04
N HIS A 2 -22.55 -7.12 3.66
CA HIS A 2 -21.58 -7.06 2.55
C HIS A 2 -20.32 -6.25 2.93
N PHE A 3 -20.09 -6.04 4.24
CA PHE A 3 -18.98 -5.22 4.74
C PHE A 3 -17.67 -6.00 4.94
N TYR A 4 -17.71 -7.34 4.99
CA TYR A 4 -16.52 -8.14 5.29
C TYR A 4 -15.53 -8.25 4.12
N LYS A 5 -16.03 -8.41 2.88
CA LYS A 5 -15.13 -8.65 1.73
C LYS A 5 -14.26 -7.46 1.37
N HIS A 6 -14.80 -6.24 1.45
CA HIS A 6 -14.01 -5.04 1.12
C HIS A 6 -12.90 -4.81 2.16
N ALA A 7 -13.23 -4.95 3.43
CA ALA A 7 -12.26 -4.82 4.51
C ALA A 7 -11.12 -5.86 4.40
N GLU A 8 -11.40 -7.08 3.93
CA GLU A 8 -10.38 -8.11 3.70
C GLU A 8 -9.37 -7.71 2.62
N TYR A 9 -9.80 -7.07 1.53
CA TYR A 9 -8.90 -6.62 0.47
C TYR A 9 -8.06 -5.42 0.91
N ASP A 10 -8.66 -4.48 1.65
CA ASP A 10 -7.95 -3.32 2.23
C ASP A 10 -6.82 -3.82 3.15
N MET A 11 -7.15 -4.74 4.06
CA MET A 11 -6.19 -5.39 4.96
C MET A 11 -5.10 -6.16 4.20
N ALA A 12 -5.47 -6.95 3.19
CA ALA A 12 -4.50 -7.73 2.43
C ALA A 12 -3.51 -6.83 1.69
N PHE A 13 -3.99 -5.72 1.12
CA PHE A 13 -3.14 -4.75 0.43
C PHE A 13 -2.20 -4.02 1.40
N GLU A 14 -2.69 -3.59 2.56
CA GLU A 14 -1.88 -3.01 3.63
C GLU A 14 -0.78 -3.97 4.09
N GLY A 15 -1.12 -5.23 4.37
CA GLY A 15 -0.15 -6.25 4.78
C GLY A 15 0.93 -6.50 3.72
N LEU A 16 0.54 -6.55 2.44
CA LEU A 16 1.50 -6.66 1.33
C LEU A 16 2.47 -5.48 1.29
N LEU A 17 1.98 -4.25 1.49
CA LEU A 17 2.84 -3.06 1.53
C LEU A 17 3.83 -3.11 2.69
N ILE A 18 3.39 -3.52 3.88
CA ILE A 18 4.26 -3.70 5.05
C ILE A 18 5.42 -4.65 4.72
N GLU A 19 5.10 -5.82 4.15
CA GLU A 19 6.10 -6.82 3.78
C GLU A 19 7.09 -6.25 2.75
N LEU A 20 6.62 -5.67 1.65
CA LEU A 20 7.47 -5.12 0.58
C LEU A 20 8.39 -3.99 1.07
N ILE A 21 7.85 -3.08 1.88
CA ILE A 21 8.61 -1.98 2.48
C ILE A 21 9.66 -2.52 3.44
N SER A 22 9.31 -3.52 4.27
CA SER A 22 10.23 -4.12 5.25
C SER A 22 11.44 -4.77 4.59
N VAL A 23 11.25 -5.47 3.46
CA VAL A 23 12.32 -6.12 2.70
C VAL A 23 12.98 -5.18 1.69
N ARG A 24 12.50 -3.93 1.57
CA ARG A 24 12.96 -2.90 0.63
C ARG A 24 12.98 -3.39 -0.83
N ARG A 25 11.97 -4.18 -1.23
CA ARG A 25 11.88 -4.74 -2.59
C ARG A 25 10.65 -4.24 -3.30
N TYR A 26 10.84 -3.83 -4.55
CA TYR A 26 9.77 -3.53 -5.49
C TYR A 26 9.43 -4.77 -6.31
N PRO A 27 8.15 -5.00 -6.61
CA PRO A 27 7.73 -5.93 -7.65
C PRO A 27 8.37 -5.58 -9.01
N SER A 28 8.55 -6.57 -9.87
CA SER A 28 9.16 -6.38 -11.20
C SER A 28 8.34 -5.47 -12.13
N ASN A 29 7.04 -5.37 -11.89
CA ASN A 29 6.08 -4.53 -12.61
C ASN A 29 5.61 -3.34 -11.75
N PHE A 30 6.46 -2.86 -10.84
CA PHE A 30 6.10 -1.74 -9.97
C PHE A 30 5.99 -0.45 -10.77
N ASP A 31 4.76 0.09 -10.83
CA ASP A 31 4.47 1.45 -11.27
C ASP A 31 3.99 2.26 -10.07
N TYR A 32 4.70 3.33 -9.75
CA TYR A 32 4.41 4.11 -8.55
C TYR A 32 3.06 4.81 -8.60
N LEU A 33 2.64 5.30 -9.78
CA LEU A 33 1.37 6.01 -9.93
C LEU A 33 0.19 5.04 -9.84
N GLU A 34 0.28 3.88 -10.50
CA GLU A 34 -0.76 2.85 -10.41
C GLU A 34 -0.93 2.35 -8.96
N TRP A 35 0.17 2.18 -8.23
CA TRP A 35 0.11 1.75 -6.83
C TRP A 35 -0.45 2.84 -5.89
N ILE A 36 -0.23 4.12 -6.19
CA ILE A 36 -0.90 5.22 -5.48
C ILE A 36 -2.41 5.17 -5.73
N GLU A 37 -2.84 4.98 -6.97
CA GLU A 37 -4.25 4.86 -7.32
C GLU A 37 -4.90 3.66 -6.63
N LEU A 38 -4.19 2.53 -6.58
CA LEU A 38 -4.64 1.33 -5.89
C LEU A 38 -4.76 1.55 -4.38
N GLY A 39 -3.79 2.22 -3.75
CA GLY A 39 -3.87 2.55 -2.32
C GLY A 39 -5.03 3.48 -1.99
N LYS A 40 -5.34 4.45 -2.85
CA LYS A 40 -6.54 5.29 -2.69
C LYS A 40 -7.84 4.52 -2.93
N HIS A 41 -7.84 3.56 -3.86
CA HIS A 41 -8.99 2.70 -4.12
C HIS A 41 -9.38 1.90 -2.87
N TYR A 42 -8.38 1.37 -2.15
CA TYR A 42 -8.54 0.68 -0.86
C TYR A 42 -8.53 1.63 0.35
N GLN A 43 -8.67 2.94 0.12
CA GLN A 43 -8.77 3.98 1.16
C GLN A 43 -7.60 4.02 2.16
N LEU A 44 -6.42 3.52 1.76
CA LEU A 44 -5.23 3.47 2.60
C LEU A 44 -4.70 4.88 2.93
N ASP A 45 -5.08 5.89 2.14
CA ASP A 45 -4.81 7.30 2.40
C ASP A 45 -5.64 7.89 3.57
N LYS A 46 -6.61 7.13 4.07
CA LYS A 46 -7.57 7.57 5.11
C LYS A 46 -7.67 6.60 6.27
N TYR A 47 -7.55 5.31 6.01
CA TYR A 47 -7.73 4.26 6.99
C TYR A 47 -6.58 3.25 6.89
N ALA A 48 -6.08 2.85 8.05
CA ALA A 48 -5.09 1.79 8.21
C ALA A 48 -5.54 0.86 9.35
N VAL A 49 -5.24 -0.42 9.20
CA VAL A 49 -5.65 -1.48 10.12
C VAL A 49 -4.47 -1.99 10.94
N PHE A 50 -3.30 -2.14 10.31
CA PHE A 50 -2.10 -2.73 10.92
C PHE A 50 -1.07 -1.68 11.32
N ASP A 51 -0.88 -0.66 10.49
CA ASP A 51 0.15 0.36 10.69
C ASP A 51 -0.39 1.73 10.28
N GLU A 52 -0.69 2.57 11.28
CA GLU A 52 -1.28 3.90 11.09
C GLU A 52 -0.45 4.84 10.21
N MET A 53 0.84 4.55 10.01
CA MET A 53 1.75 5.32 9.17
C MET A 53 2.06 4.63 7.83
N ILE A 54 1.35 3.56 7.47
CA ILE A 54 1.66 2.76 6.29
C ILE A 54 1.58 3.58 5.00
N TRP A 55 0.65 4.54 4.94
CA TRP A 55 0.51 5.41 3.78
C TRP A 55 1.74 6.31 3.58
N GLU A 56 2.21 6.97 4.63
CA GLU A 56 3.41 7.80 4.57
C GLU A 56 4.64 6.96 4.22
N LYS A 57 4.77 5.77 4.81
CA LYS A 57 5.86 4.81 4.53
C LYS A 57 5.83 4.38 3.07
N PHE A 58 4.65 4.04 2.53
CA PHE A 58 4.46 3.70 1.13
C PHE A 58 4.85 4.86 0.21
N MET A 59 4.41 6.09 0.50
CA MET A 59 4.73 7.26 -0.32
C MET A 59 6.24 7.57 -0.34
N GLN A 60 6.93 7.41 0.78
CA GLN A 60 8.39 7.60 0.87
C GLN A 60 9.15 6.49 0.13
N TRP A 61 8.74 5.25 0.35
CA TRP A 61 9.29 4.08 -0.33
C TRP A 61 9.10 4.21 -1.85
N GLY A 62 7.88 4.40 -2.34
CA GLY A 62 7.59 4.56 -3.77
C GLY A 62 8.33 5.72 -4.44
N LYS A 63 8.47 6.89 -3.80
CA LYS A 63 9.31 7.99 -4.33
C LYS A 63 10.77 7.61 -4.53
N SER A 64 11.30 6.74 -3.66
CA SER A 64 12.67 6.26 -3.75
C SER A 64 12.90 5.37 -4.97
N TYR A 65 11.83 4.80 -5.57
CA TYR A 65 11.90 4.08 -6.84
C TYR A 65 12.12 5.01 -8.04
N CYS A 66 11.41 6.14 -8.10
CA CYS A 66 11.55 7.11 -9.20
C CYS A 66 12.89 7.85 -9.19
N SER A 67 13.64 7.76 -8.10
CA SER A 67 14.97 8.38 -7.96
C SER A 67 16.13 7.42 -8.26
N ARG A 68 15.83 6.16 -8.64
CA ARG A 68 16.80 5.18 -9.13
C ARG A 68 16.97 5.29 -10.64
#